data_AF-A0A1G8ZQ94-F1
#
_entry.id   AF-A0A1G8ZQ94-F1
#
_cell.length_a   1.000
_cell.length_b   1.000
_cell.length_c   1.000
_cell.angle_alpha   90.00
_cell.angle_beta   90.00
_cell.angle_gamma   90.00
#
_symmetry.space_group_name_H-M   'P 1'
#
loop_
_entity.id
_entity.type
_entity.pdbx_description
1 polymer ?
#
loop_
_entity_poly.entity_id
_entity_poly.type
_entity_poly.pdbx_seq_one_letter_code
_entity_poly.pdbx_strand_id
1 'polypeptide(L)' 'MADDTDPADEPDTAADVGHDLEAERTTAPMSEFTAREAGIGFVIVLIGVAIAFGVPLIAVAP' A
#
# COMPACT_ATOMS: atom_id res chain seq x y z
N MET A 1 -36.81 32.70 3.79
CA MET A 1 -36.76 31.43 3.05
C MET A 1 -36.67 30.33 4.09
N ALA A 2 -37.68 29.48 4.17
CA ALA A 2 -37.60 28.24 4.95
C ALA A 2 -36.92 27.19 4.04
N ASP A 3 -36.09 26.34 4.64
CA ASP A 3 -35.34 25.28 3.95
C ASP A 3 -36.24 24.03 3.91
N ASP A 4 -36.96 23.87 2.80
CA ASP A 4 -37.89 22.75 2.53
C ASP A 4 -37.15 21.56 1.91
N THR A 5 -36.11 21.06 2.60
CA THR A 5 -35.44 19.81 2.19
C THR A 5 -36.11 18.64 2.92
N ASP A 6 -37.05 17.98 2.25
CA ASP A 6 -37.69 16.72 2.68
C ASP A 6 -36.72 15.54 2.47
N PRO A 7 -36.21 14.87 3.53
CA PRO A 7 -35.25 13.78 3.39
C PRO A 7 -35.90 12.41 3.12
N ALA A 8 -37.22 12.33 2.87
CA ALA A 8 -37.95 11.07 2.88
C ALA A 8 -37.89 10.23 1.59
N ASP A 9 -37.32 10.74 0.49
CA ASP A 9 -37.28 10.05 -0.80
C ASP A 9 -35.90 10.13 -1.50
N GLU A 10 -34.81 10.23 -0.75
CA GLU A 10 -33.48 10.06 -1.35
C GLU A 10 -33.13 8.56 -1.34
N PRO A 11 -33.18 7.85 -2.48
CA PRO A 11 -32.70 6.47 -2.52
C PRO A 11 -31.24 6.50 -2.07
N ASP A 12 -30.89 5.68 -1.08
CA ASP A 12 -29.51 5.36 -0.70
C ASP A 12 -28.86 4.64 -1.88
N THR A 13 -28.54 5.43 -2.91
CA THR A 13 -27.74 5.08 -4.05
C THR A 13 -26.35 4.93 -3.48
N ALA A 14 -26.11 3.75 -2.90
CA ALA A 14 -24.79 3.24 -2.59
C ALA A 14 -23.89 3.63 -3.75
N ALA A 15 -23.01 4.61 -3.51
CA ALA A 15 -22.32 5.45 -4.50
C ALA A 15 -22.48 4.97 -5.95
N ASP A 16 -23.17 5.74 -6.80
CA ASP A 16 -23.35 5.48 -8.25
C ASP A 16 -21.99 5.40 -8.98
N VAL A 17 -21.29 4.29 -8.76
CA VAL A 17 -20.00 3.95 -9.34
C VAL A 17 -20.20 2.88 -10.40
N GLY A 18 -21.23 3.03 -11.26
CA GLY A 18 -21.40 2.27 -12.49
C GLY A 18 -20.94 0.81 -12.41
N HIS A 19 -21.41 0.06 -11.41
CA HIS A 19 -20.99 -1.32 -11.23
C HIS A 19 -21.69 -2.18 -12.26
N ASP A 20 -21.01 -2.41 -13.40
CA ASP A 20 -21.39 -3.44 -14.34
C ASP A 20 -21.31 -4.80 -13.63
N LEU A 21 -22.48 -5.33 -13.26
CA LEU A 21 -22.62 -6.58 -12.50
C LEU A 21 -22.28 -7.81 -13.36
N GLU A 22 -22.25 -7.66 -14.69
CA GLU A 22 -21.83 -8.70 -15.63
C GLU A 22 -20.31 -8.63 -15.92
N ALA A 23 -19.64 -7.53 -15.57
CA ALA A 23 -18.20 -7.39 -15.76
C ALA A 23 -17.41 -8.31 -14.82
N GLU A 24 -16.44 -9.02 -15.40
CA GLU A 24 -15.56 -9.91 -14.68
C GLU A 24 -14.70 -9.11 -13.69
N ARG A 25 -14.83 -9.42 -12.40
CA ARG A 25 -14.06 -8.72 -11.36
C ARG A 25 -12.60 -9.12 -11.44
N THR A 26 -11.79 -8.26 -12.01
CA THR A 26 -10.33 -8.39 -12.03
C THR A 26 -9.70 -7.35 -11.11
N THR A 27 -8.66 -7.73 -10.38
CA THR A 27 -7.85 -6.76 -9.64
C THR A 27 -7.05 -5.95 -10.65
N ALA A 28 -6.79 -4.67 -10.34
CA ALA A 28 -5.85 -3.88 -11.12
C ALA A 28 -4.51 -4.64 -11.28
N PRO A 29 -3.80 -4.51 -12.42
CA PRO A 29 -2.49 -5.10 -12.59
C PRO A 29 -1.55 -4.70 -11.45
N MET A 30 -0.77 -5.65 -10.94
CA MET A 30 0.27 -5.34 -9.95
C MET A 30 1.30 -4.40 -10.60
N SER A 31 1.72 -3.37 -9.86
CA SER A 31 2.85 -2.53 -10.26
C SER A 31 4.07 -3.39 -10.59
N GLU A 32 4.85 -2.97 -11.56
CA GLU A 32 6.09 -3.65 -11.91
C GLU A 32 7.04 -3.65 -10.71
N PHE A 33 7.51 -4.84 -10.30
CA PHE A 33 8.56 -4.99 -9.31
C PHE A 33 9.82 -5.49 -9.99
N THR A 34 10.84 -4.65 -9.98
CA THR A 34 12.07 -4.83 -10.74
C THR A 34 13.16 -5.49 -9.90
N ALA A 35 14.10 -6.18 -10.57
CA ALA A 35 15.29 -6.72 -9.92
C ALA A 35 16.13 -5.64 -9.23
N ARG A 36 16.06 -4.39 -9.71
CA ARG A 36 16.72 -3.23 -9.10
C ARG A 36 16.18 -2.95 -7.70
N GLU A 37 14.85 -2.97 -7.53
CA GLU A 37 14.22 -2.71 -6.23
C GLU A 37 14.56 -3.80 -5.22
N ALA A 38 14.51 -5.08 -5.63
CA ALA A 38 14.97 -6.19 -4.82
C ALA A 38 16.46 -6.05 -4.43
N GLY A 39 17.31 -5.68 -5.38
CA GLY A 39 18.73 -5.47 -5.16
C GLY A 39 19.03 -4.36 -4.14
N ILE A 40 18.29 -3.24 -4.20
CA ILE A 40 18.40 -2.16 -3.21
C ILE A 40 18.03 -2.67 -1.81
N GLY A 41 16.90 -3.38 -1.68
CA GLY A 41 16.49 -3.98 -0.42
C GLY A 41 17.56 -4.92 0.16
N PHE A 42 18.16 -5.75 -0.69
CA PHE A 42 19.23 -6.65 -0.29
C PHE A 42 20.48 -5.92 0.20
N VAL A 43 20.91 -4.85 -0.48
CA VAL A 43 22.04 -4.02 -0.03
C VAL A 43 21.78 -3.42 1.36
N ILE A 44 20.56 -2.93 1.60
CA ILE A 44 20.16 -2.39 2.92
C ILE A 44 20.24 -3.48 3.99
N VAL A 45 19.78 -4.71 3.70
CA VAL A 45 19.92 -5.85 4.62
C VAL A 45 21.39 -6.11 4.97
N LEU A 46 22.29 -6.11 3.98
CA LEU A 46 23.72 -6.31 4.22
C LEU A 46 24.32 -5.22 5.12
N ILE A 47 23.95 -3.95 4.89
CA ILE A 47 24.38 -2.83 5.74
C ILE A 47 23.87 -3.03 7.18
N GLY A 48 22.60 -3.40 7.33
CA GLY A 48 22.01 -3.69 8.65
C GLY A 48 22.76 -4.79 9.39
N VAL A 49 23.07 -5.91 8.71
CA VAL A 49 23.87 -7.01 9.26
C VAL A 49 25.27 -6.53 9.64
N ALA A 50 25.95 -5.78 8.76
CA ALA A 50 27.27 -5.25 9.03
C ALA A 50 27.29 -4.34 10.27
N ILE A 51 26.27 -3.50 10.47
CA ILE A 51 26.16 -2.66 11.66
C ILE A 51 25.85 -3.51 12.90
N ALA A 52 24.81 -4.37 12.82
CA ALA A 52 24.31 -5.15 13.94
C ALA A 52 25.38 -6.07 14.56
N PHE A 53 26.27 -6.64 13.73
CA PHE A 53 27.34 -7.51 14.21
C PHE A 53 28.70 -6.81 14.24
N GLY A 54 29.00 -5.96 13.26
CA GLY A 54 30.30 -5.27 13.18
C GLY A 54 30.53 -4.30 14.33
N VAL A 55 29.51 -3.53 14.74
CA VAL A 55 29.67 -2.58 15.85
C VAL A 55 29.96 -3.32 17.18
N PRO A 56 29.18 -4.33 17.61
CA PRO A 56 29.51 -5.10 18.81
C PRO A 56 30.87 -5.79 18.73
N LEU A 57 31.23 -6.38 17.57
CA LEU A 57 32.52 -7.05 17.40
C LEU A 57 33.69 -6.08 17.58
N ILE A 58 33.61 -4.88 17.00
CA ILE A 58 34.63 -3.84 17.18
C ILE A 58 34.66 -3.33 18.62
N ALA A 59 33.49 -3.11 19.22
CA ALA A 59 33.38 -2.53 20.56
C ALA A 59 33.91 -3.44 21.68
N VAL A 60 33.90 -4.76 21.46
CA VAL A 60 34.34 -5.77 22.45
C VAL A 60 35.67 -6.42 22.05
N ALA A 61 36.27 -6.01 20.93
CA ALA A 61 37.59 -6.47 20.54
C ALA A 61 38.64 -5.99 21.58
N PRO A 62 39.59 -6.86 21.97
CA PRO A 62 40.62 -6.55 22.97
C PRO A 62 41.65 -5.53 22.48
#